data_AF-A0ABD3LWC0-F1
#
_entry.id   AF-A0ABD3LWC0-F1
#
_cell.length_a   1.000
_cell.length_b   1.000
_cell.length_c   1.000
_cell.angle_alpha   90.00
_cell.angle_beta   90.00
_cell.angle_gamma   90.00
#
_symmetry.space_group_name_H-M   'P 1'
#
loop_
_entity.id
_entity.type
_entity.pdbx_description
1 polymer ?
#
loop_
_entity_poly.entity_id
_entity_poly.type
_entity_poly.pdbx_seq_one_letter_code
_entity_poly.pdbx_strand_id
1 'polypeptide(L)'
;MAASSSISDAATLLQCYDILQKAEKKLIRLRENPKRKKDAQAQRNAAQDALAQIIDSINNKEVLVLNTVAEAKAFTCLLKYFEEGKRVSLRRVEIPSQVGSDATRKMWRILELAGLISEDPELMFEFP
;
A
#
# COMPACT_ATOMS: atom_id res chain seq x y z
N MET A 1 -1.58 -21.52 -22.93
CA MET A 1 -1.18 -20.17 -22.51
C MET A 1 -1.47 -20.05 -21.03
N ALA A 2 -0.44 -19.91 -20.20
CA ALA A 2 -0.58 -19.89 -18.75
C ALA A 2 -1.34 -18.62 -18.35
N ALA A 3 -2.55 -18.80 -17.79
CA ALA A 3 -3.20 -17.78 -16.99
C ALA A 3 -2.34 -17.62 -15.72
N SER A 4 -1.33 -16.76 -15.79
CA SER A 4 -0.65 -16.27 -14.62
C SER A 4 -1.68 -15.41 -13.89
N SER A 5 -2.35 -16.00 -12.91
CA SER A 5 -3.12 -15.33 -11.87
C SER A 5 -2.20 -14.35 -11.13
N SER A 6 -1.94 -13.23 -11.77
CA SER A 6 -1.17 -12.12 -11.23
C SER A 6 -2.08 -11.43 -10.24
N ILE A 7 -1.91 -11.77 -8.97
CA ILE A 7 -2.48 -10.98 -7.89
C ILE A 7 -2.03 -9.54 -8.13
N SER A 8 -2.97 -8.59 -8.17
CA SER A 8 -2.63 -7.18 -8.39
C SER A 8 -1.71 -6.70 -7.26
N ASP A 9 -0.71 -5.87 -7.58
CA ASP A 9 0.19 -5.31 -6.56
C ASP A 9 -0.61 -4.58 -5.47
N ALA A 10 -1.73 -3.95 -5.84
CA ALA A 10 -2.69 -3.33 -4.93
C ALA A 10 -3.35 -4.32 -3.95
N ALA A 11 -3.78 -5.50 -4.41
CA ALA A 11 -4.32 -6.52 -3.52
C ALA A 11 -3.25 -7.05 -2.54
N THR A 12 -2.00 -7.13 -3.00
CA THR A 12 -0.86 -7.55 -2.17
C THR A 12 -0.50 -6.48 -1.14
N LEU A 13 -0.56 -5.19 -1.51
CA LEU A 13 -0.42 -4.06 -0.58
C LEU A 13 -1.51 -4.09 0.51
N LEU A 14 -2.76 -4.36 0.13
CA LEU A 14 -3.86 -4.47 1.09
C LEU A 14 -3.62 -5.60 2.10
N GLN A 15 -3.15 -6.76 1.66
CA GLN A 15 -2.79 -7.86 2.56
C GLN A 15 -1.66 -7.47 3.52
N CYS A 16 -0.63 -6.79 3.04
CA CYS A 16 0.47 -6.32 3.89
C CYS A 16 0.00 -5.29 4.93
N TYR A 17 -0.87 -4.36 4.51
CA TYR A 17 -1.49 -3.41 5.42
C TYR A 17 -2.29 -4.10 6.54
N ASP A 18 -3.10 -5.11 6.20
CA ASP A 18 -3.88 -5.86 7.19
C ASP A 18 -2.99 -6.63 8.17
N ILE A 19 -1.89 -7.21 7.69
CA ILE A 19 -0.92 -7.91 8.54
C ILE A 19 -0.23 -6.93 9.48
N LEU A 20 0.24 -5.78 8.97
CA LEU A 20 0.87 -4.74 9.77
C LEU A 20 -0.07 -4.20 10.85
N GLN A 21 -1.32 -3.88 10.49
CA GLN A 21 -2.34 -3.46 11.45
C GLN A 21 -2.58 -4.51 12.55
N LYS A 22 -2.68 -5.78 12.17
CA LYS A 22 -2.88 -6.88 13.14
C LYS A 22 -1.68 -7.02 14.07
N ALA A 23 -0.45 -6.91 13.54
CA ALA A 23 0.78 -6.98 14.31
C ALA A 23 0.89 -5.79 15.29
N GLU A 24 0.62 -4.56 14.82
CA GLU A 24 0.62 -3.35 15.66
C GLU A 24 -0.43 -3.43 16.78
N LYS A 25 -1.66 -3.82 16.47
CA LYS A 25 -2.73 -4.02 17.48
C LYS A 25 -2.34 -5.07 18.51
N LYS A 26 -1.70 -6.17 18.09
CA LYS A 26 -1.18 -7.19 19.01
C LYS A 26 -0.05 -6.64 19.88
N LEU A 27 0.88 -5.87 19.33
CA LEU A 27 1.98 -5.26 20.09
C LEU A 27 1.47 -4.27 21.15
N ILE A 28 0.44 -3.48 20.84
CA ILE A 28 -0.22 -2.58 21.80
C ILE A 28 -0.86 -3.39 22.94
N ARG A 29 -1.62 -4.44 22.62
CA ARG A 29 -2.28 -5.32 23.61
C ARG A 29 -1.29 -6.09 24.48
N LEU A 30 -0.14 -6.46 23.92
CA LEU A 30 0.89 -7.26 24.60
C LEU A 30 1.97 -6.40 25.26
N ARG A 31 1.71 -5.09 25.48
CA ARG A 31 2.67 -4.15 26.08
C ARG A 31 3.31 -4.65 27.39
N GLU A 32 2.61 -5.49 28.14
CA GLU A 32 3.04 -6.01 29.44
C GLU A 32 3.66 -7.42 29.41
N ASN A 33 3.67 -8.13 28.28
CA ASN A 33 4.11 -9.53 28.22
C ASN A 33 5.28 -9.77 27.23
N PRO A 34 6.55 -9.72 27.70
CA PRO A 34 7.73 -9.65 26.85
C PRO A 34 7.98 -10.91 26.01
N LYS A 35 7.52 -12.10 26.44
CA LYS A 35 7.66 -13.34 25.65
C LYS A 35 6.77 -13.32 24.41
N ARG A 36 5.53 -12.83 24.52
CA ARG A 36 4.59 -12.72 23.39
C ARG A 36 4.85 -11.51 22.49
N LYS A 37 5.63 -10.53 22.96
CA LYS A 37 6.11 -9.42 22.14
C LYS A 37 7.06 -9.87 21.04
N LYS A 38 7.94 -10.86 21.29
CA LYS A 38 8.92 -11.31 20.29
C LYS A 38 8.24 -11.82 19.02
N ASP A 39 7.18 -12.62 19.15
CA ASP A 39 6.45 -13.16 17.99
C ASP A 39 5.72 -12.07 17.22
N ALA A 40 5.08 -11.14 17.93
CA ALA A 40 4.38 -10.02 17.30
C ALA A 40 5.35 -9.04 16.62
N GLN A 41 6.56 -8.87 17.18
CA GLN A 41 7.62 -8.08 16.57
C GLN A 41 8.20 -8.77 15.33
N ALA A 42 8.42 -10.09 15.38
CA ALA A 42 8.85 -10.86 14.22
C ALA A 42 7.82 -10.79 13.08
N GLN A 43 6.52 -10.86 13.39
CA GLN A 43 5.44 -10.66 12.41
C GLN A 43 5.44 -9.26 11.81
N ARG A 44 5.70 -8.22 12.62
CA ARG A 44 5.84 -6.85 12.13
C ARG A 44 7.04 -6.72 11.19
N ASN A 45 8.20 -7.23 11.57
CA ASN A 45 9.41 -7.15 10.75
C ASN A 45 9.23 -7.89 9.42
N ALA A 46 8.69 -9.12 9.45
CA ALA A 46 8.41 -9.88 8.23
C ALA A 46 7.42 -9.15 7.30
N ALA A 47 6.42 -8.47 7.86
CA ALA A 47 5.48 -7.67 7.08
C ALA A 47 6.12 -6.38 6.51
N GLN A 48 7.10 -5.80 7.20
CA GLN A 48 7.90 -4.69 6.67
C GLN A 48 8.84 -5.15 5.55
N ASP A 49 9.46 -6.33 5.68
CA ASP A 49 10.30 -6.93 4.62
C ASP A 49 9.45 -7.24 3.37
N ALA A 50 8.26 -7.80 3.56
CA ALA A 50 7.31 -8.04 2.47
C ALA A 50 6.84 -6.72 1.82
N LEU A 51 6.60 -5.68 2.62
CA LEU A 51 6.26 -4.36 2.12
C LEU A 51 7.38 -3.79 1.24
N ALA A 52 8.64 -3.92 1.65
CA ALA A 52 9.79 -3.47 0.87
C ALA A 52 9.87 -4.18 -0.50
N GLN A 53 9.62 -5.50 -0.55
CA GLN A 53 9.59 -6.25 -1.81
C GLN A 53 8.45 -5.79 -2.73
N ILE A 54 7.30 -5.44 -2.18
CA ILE A 54 6.15 -4.93 -2.95
C ILE A 54 6.45 -3.51 -3.46
N ILE A 55 7.07 -2.67 -2.64
CA ILE A 55 7.54 -1.34 -3.05
C ILE A 55 8.53 -1.47 -4.21
N ASP A 56 9.49 -2.38 -4.11
CA ASP A 56 10.46 -2.62 -5.19
C ASP A 56 9.76 -3.14 -6.47
N SER A 57 8.75 -4.02 -6.34
CA SER A 57 7.91 -4.45 -7.47
C SER A 57 7.15 -3.29 -8.12
N ILE A 58 6.58 -2.40 -7.31
CA ILE A 58 5.84 -1.22 -7.76
C ILE A 58 6.78 -0.23 -8.46
N ASN A 59 7.96 0.01 -7.90
CA ASN A 59 8.98 0.86 -8.51
C ASN A 59 9.42 0.36 -9.89
N ASN A 60 9.54 -0.96 -10.06
CA ASN A 60 9.90 -1.55 -11.35
C ASN A 60 8.78 -1.47 -12.39
N LYS A 61 7.52 -1.51 -11.95
CA LYS A 61 6.35 -1.45 -12.84
C LYS A 61 5.93 -0.04 -13.17
N GLU A 62 6.27 0.92 -12.30
CA GLU A 62 5.94 2.35 -12.40
C GLU A 62 4.43 2.68 -12.45
N VAL A 63 3.56 1.67 -12.40
CA VAL A 63 2.10 1.78 -12.48
C VAL A 63 1.45 0.97 -11.35
N LEU A 64 0.54 1.59 -10.60
CA LEU A 64 -0.30 0.91 -9.59
C LEU A 64 -1.77 0.94 -10.00
N VAL A 65 -2.38 -0.23 -10.17
CA VAL A 65 -3.80 -0.34 -10.51
C VAL A 65 -4.63 -0.58 -9.25
N LEU A 66 -5.54 0.34 -8.93
CA LEU A 66 -6.46 0.27 -7.79
C LEU A 66 -7.86 -0.16 -8.25
N ASN A 67 -8.33 -1.27 -7.72
CA ASN A 67 -9.63 -1.86 -8.03
C ASN A 67 -10.66 -1.58 -6.94
N THR A 68 -10.21 -1.28 -5.71
CA THR A 68 -11.12 -1.06 -4.58
C THR A 68 -10.72 0.12 -3.70
N VAL A 69 -11.73 0.68 -3.01
CA VAL A 69 -11.52 1.74 -2.01
C VAL A 69 -10.59 1.28 -0.86
N ALA A 70 -10.64 -0.01 -0.52
CA ALA A 70 -9.77 -0.58 0.52
C ALA A 70 -8.30 -0.55 0.09
N GLU A 71 -8.01 -0.89 -1.16
CA GLU A 71 -6.66 -0.81 -1.73
C GLU A 71 -6.12 0.62 -1.71
N ALA A 72 -6.92 1.61 -2.11
CA ALA A 72 -6.54 3.02 -2.05
C ALA A 72 -6.20 3.48 -0.62
N LYS A 73 -7.00 3.07 0.37
CA LYS A 73 -6.72 3.36 1.79
C LYS A 73 -5.44 2.67 2.26
N ALA A 74 -5.26 1.40 1.93
CA ALA A 74 -4.07 0.66 2.32
C ALA A 74 -2.82 1.32 1.74
N PHE A 75 -2.83 1.62 0.45
CA PHE A 75 -1.73 2.30 -0.23
C PHE A 75 -1.38 3.64 0.43
N THR A 76 -2.36 4.53 0.59
CA THR A 76 -2.13 5.85 1.23
C THR A 76 -1.66 5.76 2.68
N CYS A 77 -2.17 4.81 3.47
CA CYS A 77 -1.69 4.58 4.84
C CYS A 77 -0.29 3.98 4.91
N LEU A 78 0.13 3.27 3.87
CA LEU A 78 1.45 2.65 3.81
C LEU A 78 2.54 3.62 3.34
N LEU A 79 2.19 4.77 2.72
CA LEU A 79 3.14 5.80 2.26
C LEU A 79 4.14 6.24 3.33
N LYS A 80 3.75 6.28 4.59
CA LYS A 80 4.65 6.59 5.71
C LYS A 80 5.83 5.62 5.88
N TYR A 81 5.74 4.44 5.28
CA TYR A 81 6.79 3.42 5.24
C TYR A 81 7.61 3.48 3.95
N PHE A 82 7.25 4.37 3.03
CA PHE A 82 7.91 4.56 1.74
C PHE A 82 9.06 5.58 1.85
N GLU A 83 9.29 6.17 3.03
CA GLU A 83 10.29 7.20 3.39
C GLU A 83 10.91 6.83 4.76
N GLU A 84 12.21 6.91 5.10
CA GLU A 84 13.39 7.65 4.58
C GLU A 84 14.33 6.81 3.67
N GLY A 85 14.75 7.37 2.53
CA GLY A 85 15.92 6.93 1.76
C GLY A 85 15.68 6.00 0.56
N LYS A 86 14.45 5.55 0.32
CA LYS A 86 14.05 4.78 -0.87
C LYS A 86 12.93 5.51 -1.61
N ARG A 87 13.30 6.46 -2.49
CA ARG A 87 12.35 7.15 -3.37
C ARG A 87 11.51 6.13 -4.12
N VAL A 88 10.23 6.05 -3.79
CA VAL A 88 9.27 5.33 -4.60
C VAL A 88 8.97 6.22 -5.80
N SER A 89 9.02 5.68 -7.01
CA SER A 89 8.74 6.43 -8.23
C SER A 89 7.53 5.80 -8.89
N LEU A 90 6.34 6.19 -8.44
CA LEU A 90 5.09 5.80 -9.08
C LEU A 90 4.79 6.80 -10.19
N ARG A 91 4.96 6.39 -11.44
CA ARG A 91 4.62 7.26 -12.57
C ARG A 91 3.11 7.39 -12.75
N ARG A 92 2.33 6.38 -12.37
CA ARG A 92 0.89 6.38 -12.62
C ARG A 92 0.12 5.52 -11.62
N VAL A 93 -1.06 5.99 -11.23
CA VAL A 93 -2.09 5.19 -10.56
C VAL A 93 -3.27 5.11 -11.50
N GLU A 94 -3.75 3.89 -11.76
CA GLU A 94 -4.88 3.64 -12.64
C GLU A 94 -6.07 3.10 -11.84
N ILE A 95 -7.25 3.64 -12.11
CA ILE A 95 -8.51 3.09 -11.62
C ILE A 95 -9.28 2.58 -12.85
N PRO A 96 -9.45 1.25 -13.00
CA PRO A 96 -10.12 0.68 -14.15
C PRO A 96 -11.57 1.17 -14.28
N SER A 97 -12.06 1.34 -15.51
CA SER A 97 -13.44 1.80 -15.79
C SER A 97 -14.53 0.88 -15.25
N GLN A 98 -14.20 -0.40 -15.01
CA GLN A 98 -15.08 -1.37 -14.36
C GLN A 98 -15.36 -1.05 -12.89
N VAL A 99 -14.58 -0.16 -12.26
CA VAL A 99 -14.85 0.33 -10.92
C VAL A 99 -15.95 1.39 -11.00
N GLY A 100 -17.06 1.14 -10.31
CA GLY A 100 -18.23 2.03 -10.33
C GLY A 100 -17.88 3.47 -9.94
N SER A 101 -18.60 4.43 -10.53
CA SER A 101 -18.33 5.87 -10.42
C SER A 101 -18.22 6.40 -8.99
N ASP A 102 -19.04 5.89 -8.06
CA ASP A 102 -18.96 6.24 -6.64
C ASP A 102 -17.66 5.76 -5.98
N ALA A 103 -17.25 4.52 -6.27
CA ALA A 103 -16.00 3.95 -5.74
C ALA A 103 -14.78 4.68 -6.32
N THR A 104 -14.79 4.98 -7.62
CA THR A 104 -13.76 5.77 -8.29
C THR A 104 -13.61 7.15 -7.66
N ARG A 105 -14.71 7.87 -7.41
CA ARG A 105 -14.68 9.17 -6.73
C ARG A 105 -14.07 9.08 -5.33
N LYS A 106 -14.43 8.04 -4.56
CA LYS A 106 -13.87 7.82 -3.21
C LYS A 106 -12.37 7.54 -3.24
N MET A 107 -11.91 6.73 -4.20
CA MET A 107 -10.49 6.42 -4.35
C MET A 107 -9.69 7.66 -4.73
N TRP A 108 -10.15 8.44 -5.71
CA TRP A 108 -9.53 9.72 -6.06
C TRP A 108 -9.45 10.63 -4.85
N ARG A 109 -10.55 10.80 -4.09
CA ARG A 109 -10.54 11.62 -2.88
C ARG A 109 -9.53 11.18 -1.84
N ILE A 110 -9.31 9.87 -1.66
CA ILE A 110 -8.32 9.33 -0.72
C ILE A 110 -6.90 9.68 -1.18
N LEU A 111 -6.60 9.55 -2.47
CA LEU A 111 -5.31 9.90 -3.04
C LEU A 111 -5.06 11.42 -2.93
N GLU A 112 -6.07 12.23 -3.25
CA GLU A 112 -6.07 13.70 -3.09
C GLU A 112 -5.67 14.12 -1.67
N LEU A 113 -6.33 13.53 -0.67
CA LEU A 113 -6.07 13.83 0.74
C LEU A 113 -4.69 13.37 1.22
N ALA A 114 -4.10 12.38 0.56
CA ALA A 114 -2.75 11.92 0.83
C ALA A 114 -1.67 12.79 0.15
N GLY A 115 -2.06 13.89 -0.52
CA GLY A 115 -1.14 14.77 -1.24
C GLY A 115 -0.58 14.12 -2.50
N LEU A 116 -1.21 13.05 -2.98
CA LEU A 116 -0.74 12.25 -4.11
C LEU A 116 -1.28 12.75 -5.46
N ILE A 117 -2.08 13.80 -5.48
CA ILE A 117 -2.66 14.35 -6.71
C ILE A 117 -2.02 15.70 -6.96
N SER A 118 -1.27 15.77 -8.06
CA SER A 118 -0.80 17.03 -8.65
C SER A 118 -1.91 17.62 -9.54
N GLU A 119 -1.94 18.94 -9.68
CA GLU A 119 -2.90 19.67 -10.54
C GLU A 119 -2.72 19.35 -12.04
N ASP A 120 -1.66 18.62 -12.41
CA ASP A 120 -1.35 18.26 -13.78
C ASP A 120 -1.76 16.80 -14.08
N PRO A 121 -2.70 16.55 -15.02
CA PRO A 121 -3.21 15.21 -15.33
C PRO A 121 -2.17 14.25 -15.94
N GLU A 122 -0.99 14.75 -16.29
CA GLU A 122 0.15 13.96 -16.78
C GLU A 122 1.22 13.66 -15.72
N LEU A 123 1.10 14.18 -14.49
CA LEU A 123 2.19 14.10 -13.51
C LEU A 123 2.22 12.82 -12.68
N MET A 124 3.42 12.25 -12.70
CA MET A 124 3.93 11.22 -11.80
C MET A 124 3.70 11.59 -10.33
N PHE A 125 3.46 10.58 -9.51
CA PHE A 125 3.42 10.72 -8.06
C PHE A 125 4.85 11.01 -7.58
N GLU A 126 5.14 12.28 -7.28
CA GLU A 126 6.35 12.65 -6.55
C GLU A 126 6.09 12.49 -5.05
N PHE A 127 6.80 11.55 -4.43
CA PHE A 127 6.80 11.38 -2.98
C PHE A 127 7.83 12.35 -2.37
N PRO A 128 7.48 13.06 -1.27
CA PRO A 128 8.43 13.94 -0.59
C PRO A 128 9.65 13.16 -0.11
#